data_AF-A0A356DYJ0-F1
#
_entry.id   AF-A0A356DYJ0-F1
#
_cell.length_a   1.000
_cell.length_b   1.000
_cell.length_c   1.000
_cell.angle_alpha   90.00
_cell.angle_beta   90.00
_cell.angle_gamma   90.00
#
_symmetry.space_group_name_H-M   'P 1'
#
loop_
_entity.id
_entity.type
_entity.pdbx_description
1 polymer ?
#
loop_
_entity_poly.entity_id
_entity_poly.type
_entity_poly.pdbx_seq_one_letter_code
_entity_poly.pdbx_strand_id
1 'polypeptide(L)'
;IFINGCFWHAHQGCKHFTLPKTNRPFWEQKLLRNRERDQYVLASLLQMGYHVLVVWECELSPPARREETLLGLANEIWQAEG
;
A
#
# COMPACT_ATOMS: atom_id res chain seq x y z
N ILE A 1 -1.84 -0.04 -10.33
CA ILE A 1 -1.91 0.83 -9.12
C ILE A 1 -2.65 0.07 -8.03
N PHE A 2 -2.10 0.03 -6.83
CA PHE A 2 -2.73 -0.54 -5.62
C PHE A 2 -3.10 0.57 -4.65
N ILE A 3 -4.23 0.41 -3.97
CA ILE A 3 -4.61 1.24 -2.82
C ILE A 3 -4.60 0.34 -1.59
N ASN A 4 -3.53 0.44 -0.79
CA ASN A 4 -3.32 -0.42 0.37
C ASN A 4 -3.92 0.21 1.62
N GLY A 5 -4.87 -0.50 2.24
CA GLY A 5 -5.34 -0.17 3.58
C GLY A 5 -4.20 -0.31 4.60
N CYS A 6 -3.97 0.72 5.42
CA CYS A 6 -2.81 0.77 6.32
C CYS A 6 -2.82 -0.38 7.33
N PHE A 7 -4.03 -0.77 7.79
CA PHE A 7 -4.19 -1.90 8.68
C PHE A 7 -3.88 -3.23 8.00
N TRP A 8 -4.56 -3.53 6.89
CA TRP A 8 -4.55 -4.86 6.25
C TRP A 8 -3.18 -5.24 5.67
N HIS A 9 -2.41 -4.26 5.25
CA HIS A 9 -1.07 -4.43 4.67
C HIS A 9 0.05 -4.01 5.65
N ALA A 10 -0.29 -3.79 6.91
CA ALA A 10 0.63 -3.50 8.01
C ALA A 10 1.65 -2.38 7.70
N HIS A 11 1.14 -1.20 7.36
CA HIS A 11 1.96 -0.03 7.03
C HIS A 11 2.85 0.37 8.21
N GLN A 12 4.16 0.19 8.06
CA GLN A 12 5.14 0.49 9.11
C GLN A 12 5.23 1.99 9.41
N GLY A 13 5.32 2.35 10.68
CA GLY A 13 5.39 3.77 11.11
C GLY A 13 4.10 4.57 10.90
N CYS A 14 3.01 3.94 10.47
CA CYS A 14 1.75 4.62 10.20
C CYS A 14 0.85 4.67 11.44
N LYS A 15 0.30 5.86 11.75
CA LYS A 15 -0.68 6.05 12.84
C LYS A 15 -1.98 5.27 12.65
N HIS A 16 -2.30 4.87 11.42
CA HIS A 16 -3.50 4.08 11.10
C HIS A 16 -3.26 2.57 11.20
N PHE A 17 -2.03 2.15 11.51
CA PHE A 17 -1.71 0.77 11.81
C PHE A 17 -1.52 0.60 13.31
N THR A 18 -2.28 -0.33 13.90
CA THR A 18 -2.05 -0.80 15.27
C THR A 18 -2.45 -2.26 15.33
N LEU A 19 -1.59 -3.09 15.93
CA LEU A 19 -1.87 -4.51 16.09
C LEU A 19 -2.98 -4.70 17.14
N PRO A 20 -4.08 -5.42 16.84
CA PRO A 20 -5.15 -5.63 17.80
C PRO A 20 -4.66 -6.42 19.02
N LYS A 21 -5.11 -6.00 20.20
CA LYS A 21 -4.76 -6.66 21.48
C LYS A 21 -5.47 -7.99 21.64
N THR A 22 -6.69 -8.12 21.10
CA THR A 22 -7.51 -9.34 21.18
C THR A 22 -7.21 -10.25 20.00
N ASN A 23 -7.09 -11.56 20.25
CA ASN A 23 -6.76 -12.57 19.24
C ASN A 23 -5.45 -12.26 18.48
N ARG A 24 -4.45 -11.77 19.21
CA ARG A 24 -3.19 -11.29 18.66
C ARG A 24 -2.47 -12.32 17.76
N PRO A 25 -2.34 -13.61 18.12
CA PRO A 25 -1.65 -14.58 17.27
C PRO A 25 -2.30 -14.73 15.89
N PHE A 26 -3.63 -14.69 15.82
CA PHE A 26 -4.35 -14.70 14.55
C PHE A 26 -4.01 -13.48 13.70
N TRP A 27 -4.03 -12.29 14.30
CA TRP A 27 -3.76 -11.05 13.57
C TRP A 27 -2.31 -10.98 13.09
N GLU A 28 -1.33 -11.36 13.91
CA GLU A 28 0.07 -11.43 13.50
C GLU A 28 0.25 -12.35 12.29
N GLN A 29 -0.32 -13.56 12.33
CA GLN A 29 -0.25 -14.49 11.21
C GLN A 29 -0.99 -14.00 9.95
N LYS A 30 -2.16 -13.36 10.12
CA LYS A 30 -2.93 -12.83 8.99
C LYS A 30 -2.19 -11.69 8.29
N LEU A 31 -1.67 -10.75 9.07
CA LEU A 31 -0.93 -9.60 8.55
C LEU A 31 0.39 -10.02 7.92
N LEU A 32 1.10 -11.00 8.49
CA LEU A 32 2.30 -11.58 7.88
C LEU A 32 1.99 -12.18 6.50
N ARG A 33 0.96 -13.04 6.42
CA ARG A 33 0.55 -13.65 5.14
C ARG A 33 0.14 -12.62 4.09
N ASN A 34 -0.53 -11.54 4.50
CA ASN A 34 -0.86 -10.45 3.59
C ASN A 34 0.41 -9.78 3.03
N ARG A 35 1.40 -9.47 3.88
CA ARG A 35 2.67 -8.89 3.43
C ARG A 35 3.45 -9.81 2.50
N GLU A 36 3.51 -11.10 2.79
CA GLU A 36 4.16 -12.10 1.93
C GLU A 36 3.47 -12.14 0.56
N ARG A 37 2.13 -12.12 0.54
CA ARG A 37 1.35 -12.05 -0.69
C ARG A 37 1.62 -10.76 -1.47
N ASP A 38 1.68 -9.61 -0.80
CA ASP A 38 1.96 -8.33 -1.44
C ASP A 38 3.33 -8.37 -2.13
N GLN A 39 4.37 -8.84 -1.45
CA GLN A 39 5.72 -8.99 -2.01
C GLN A 39 5.72 -9.90 -3.25
N TYR A 40 5.04 -11.05 -3.17
CA TYR A 40 4.93 -11.98 -4.30
C TYR A 40 4.21 -11.34 -5.50
N VAL A 41 3.09 -10.66 -5.27
CA VAL A 41 2.29 -10.03 -6.33
C VAL A 41 3.07 -8.88 -6.98
N LEU A 42 3.69 -8.02 -6.19
CA LEU A 42 4.50 -6.91 -6.70
C LEU A 42 5.67 -7.43 -7.55
N ALA A 43 6.41 -8.44 -7.06
CA ALA A 43 7.50 -9.04 -7.82
C ALA A 43 7.04 -9.67 -9.13
N SER A 44 5.90 -10.37 -9.11
CA SER A 44 5.33 -11.00 -10.31
C SER A 44 4.91 -9.97 -11.36
N LEU A 45 4.26 -8.87 -10.93
CA LEU A 45 3.82 -7.81 -11.83
C LEU A 45 5.03 -7.07 -12.44
N LEU A 46 6.04 -6.75 -11.64
CA LEU A 46 7.27 -6.15 -12.14
C LEU A 46 7.98 -7.06 -13.16
N GLN A 47 8.03 -8.37 -12.91
CA GLN A 47 8.62 -9.34 -13.84
C GLN A 47 7.84 -9.44 -15.16
N MET A 48 6.52 -9.24 -15.13
CA MET A 48 5.67 -9.18 -16.32
C MET A 48 5.79 -7.85 -17.08
N GLY A 49 6.62 -6.91 -16.60
CA GLY A 49 6.84 -5.60 -17.21
C GLY A 49 5.77 -4.56 -16.86
N TYR A 50 4.93 -4.82 -15.85
CA TYR A 50 4.00 -3.80 -15.37
C TYR A 50 4.74 -2.73 -14.56
N HIS A 51 4.42 -1.47 -14.80
CA HIS A 51 4.73 -0.40 -13.86
C HIS A 51 3.74 -0.45 -12.69
N VAL A 52 4.26 -0.65 -11.48
CA VAL A 52 3.44 -0.86 -10.28
C VAL A 52 3.58 0.31 -9.32
N LEU A 53 2.45 0.96 -9.05
CA LEU A 53 2.33 2.05 -8.09
C LEU A 53 1.53 1.57 -6.88
N VAL A 54 1.96 1.93 -5.67
CA VAL A 54 1.26 1.62 -4.42
C VAL A 54 0.98 2.93 -3.71
N VAL A 55 -0.29 3.18 -3.42
CA VAL A 55 -0.77 4.31 -2.61
C VAL A 55 -1.36 3.77 -1.33
N TRP A 56 -1.01 4.36 -0.19
CA TRP A 56 -1.53 3.99 1.11
C TRP A 56 -2.78 4.78 1.46
N GLU A 57 -3.72 4.15 2.17
CA GLU A 57 -4.93 4.79 2.67
C GLU A 57 -4.65 6.10 3.43
N CYS A 58 -3.58 6.15 4.24
CA CYS A 58 -3.20 7.34 5.00
C CYS A 58 -2.62 8.48 4.15
N GLU A 59 -2.34 8.24 2.87
CA GLU A 59 -1.92 9.27 1.91
C GLU A 59 -3.14 9.94 1.28
N LEU A 60 -4.29 9.28 1.32
CA LEU A 60 -5.56 9.81 0.84
C LEU A 60 -6.33 10.60 1.91
N SER A 61 -5.73 10.86 3.07
CA SER A 61 -6.33 11.64 4.16
C SER A 61 -5.25 12.34 5.01
N PRO A 62 -5.40 13.64 5.35
CA PRO A 62 -6.52 14.56 5.09
C PRO A 62 -6.53 15.12 3.64
N PRO A 63 -7.53 15.93 3.23
CA PRO A 63 -7.68 16.40 1.84
C PRO A 63 -6.42 17.01 1.22
N ALA A 64 -5.67 17.85 1.94
CA ALA A 64 -4.44 18.44 1.44
C ALA A 64 -3.38 17.39 1.01
N ARG A 65 -3.19 16.33 1.82
CA ARG A 65 -2.27 15.25 1.49
C ARG A 65 -2.78 14.39 0.33
N ARG A 66 -4.10 14.23 0.22
CA ARG A 66 -4.73 13.51 -0.89
C ARG A 66 -4.42 14.17 -2.22
N GLU A 67 -4.58 15.49 -2.32
CA GLU A 67 -4.32 16.23 -3.55
C GLU A 67 -2.86 16.09 -3.99
N GLU A 68 -1.91 16.27 -3.07
CA GLU A 68 -0.48 16.05 -3.33
C GLU A 68 -0.21 14.64 -3.85
N THR A 69 -0.76 13.62 -3.20
CA THR A 69 -0.60 12.21 -3.58
C THR A 69 -1.16 11.94 -4.98
N LEU A 70 -2.35 12.46 -5.29
CA LEU A 70 -2.99 12.25 -6.59
C LEU A 70 -2.26 12.98 -7.72
N LEU A 71 -1.75 14.19 -7.47
CA LEU A 71 -0.94 14.92 -8.45
C LEU A 71 0.39 14.19 -8.72
N GLY A 72 1.06 13.69 -7.68
CA GLY A 72 2.27 12.88 -7.83
C GLY A 72 2.02 11.62 -8.66
N LEU A 73 0.93 10.91 -8.34
CA LEU A 73 0.52 9.71 -9.06
C LEU A 73 0.22 9.99 -10.54
N ALA A 74 -0.51 11.08 -10.84
CA ALA A 74 -0.77 11.48 -12.21
C ALA A 74 0.52 11.83 -12.95
N ASN A 75 1.44 12.58 -12.34
CA ASN A 75 2.71 12.88 -13.00
C ASN A 75 3.51 11.61 -13.31
N GLU A 76 3.57 10.65 -12.38
CA GLU A 76 4.31 9.40 -12.59
C GLU A 76 3.68 8.53 -13.70
N ILE A 77 2.35 8.43 -13.75
CA ILE A 77 1.65 7.68 -14.81
C ILE A 77 1.94 8.29 -16.18
N TRP A 78 1.82 9.62 -16.32
CA TRP A 78 2.00 10.29 -17.61
C TRP A 78 3.47 10.33 -18.06
N GLN A 79 4.44 10.28 -17.13
CA GLN A 79 5.86 10.20 -17.47
C GLN A 79 6.32 8.79 -17.86
N ALA A 80 5.60 7.75 -17.43
CA ALA A 80 5.94 6.36 -17.77
C ALA A 80 5.48 5.97 -19.19
N GLU A 81 4.64 6.79 -19.84
CA GLU A 81 4.11 6.56 -21.19
C GLU A 81 4.91 7.30 -22.30
N GLY A 82 5.98 8.02 -21.95
CA GLY A 82 6.86 8.75 -22.88
C GLY A 82 8.26 8.15 -22.97
#